data_AF-A0A7S4HPP5-F1
#
_entry.id   AF-A0A7S4HPP5-F1
#
_cell.length_a   1.000
_cell.length_b   1.000
_cell.length_c   1.000
_cell.angle_alpha   90.00
_cell.angle_beta   90.00
_cell.angle_gamma   90.00
#
_symmetry.space_group_name_H-M   'P 1'
#
loop_
_entity.id
_entity.type
_entity.pdbx_description
1 polymer ?
#
loop_
_entity_poly.entity_id
_entity_poly.type
_entity_poly.pdbx_seq_one_letter_code
_entity_poly.pdbx_strand_id
1 'polypeptide(L)'
;DLSDTDPAVDSMMQLSFFGAKGWRFRFGKADFFVTSFAPCYPSKSSRFAFNTGRAFVLLQPEASFARYNLPSDIGITQWDKPQSVRDKTRVAFKKAGRPYHIPKTTKYPPAEHIVKPIEDNGINVVKWWQEIRVGADTTVTLEEGGL
;
A
#
# COMPACT_ATOMS: atom_id res chain seq x y z
N ASP A 1 -8.27 17.05 -3.26
CA ASP A 1 -7.92 15.68 -2.85
C ASP A 1 -8.84 15.25 -1.70
N LEU A 2 -9.11 13.96 -1.50
CA LEU A 2 -9.90 13.45 -0.37
C LEU A 2 -9.29 13.87 0.97
N SER A 3 -7.97 14.02 1.06
CA SER A 3 -7.31 14.56 2.26
C SER A 3 -7.61 16.04 2.52
N ASP A 4 -7.91 16.84 1.48
CA ASP A 4 -8.23 18.26 1.65
C ASP A 4 -9.62 18.44 2.26
N THR A 5 -10.44 17.38 2.24
CA THR A 5 -11.75 17.33 2.90
C THR A 5 -11.68 16.61 4.25
N ASP A 6 -10.48 16.40 4.82
CA ASP A 6 -10.35 15.82 6.16
C ASP A 6 -11.07 16.71 7.19
N PRO A 7 -12.12 16.22 7.87
CA PRO A 7 -12.84 16.99 8.89
C PRO A 7 -11.96 17.34 10.10
N ALA A 8 -10.82 16.68 10.28
CA ALA A 8 -9.83 17.01 11.29
C ALA A 8 -8.88 18.14 10.86
N VAL A 9 -8.94 18.58 9.59
CA VAL A 9 -8.06 19.60 8.98
C VAL A 9 -6.58 19.16 8.97
N ASP A 10 -6.35 17.84 9.06
CA ASP A 10 -5.04 17.25 8.95
C ASP A 10 -4.66 17.18 7.46
N SER A 11 -3.90 18.17 6.97
CA SER A 11 -3.40 18.22 5.58
C SER A 11 -2.27 17.21 5.32
N MET A 12 -2.53 15.93 5.60
CA MET A 12 -1.50 14.87 5.56
C MET A 12 -0.90 14.68 4.18
N MET A 13 -1.65 15.01 3.12
CA MET A 13 -1.20 15.01 1.71
C MET A 13 -0.48 16.29 1.26
N GLN A 14 -0.27 17.26 2.16
CA GLN A 14 0.54 18.46 1.90
C GLN A 14 1.90 18.45 2.63
N LEU A 15 2.19 17.42 3.41
CA LEU A 15 3.44 17.28 4.18
C LEU A 15 4.61 16.89 3.27
N SER A 16 5.73 17.61 3.31
CA SER A 16 6.91 17.35 2.45
C SER A 16 7.60 15.99 2.63
N PHE A 17 7.12 15.11 3.53
CA PHE A 17 7.78 13.87 3.94
C PHE A 17 7.00 12.56 3.68
N PHE A 18 6.11 12.50 2.68
CA PHE A 18 5.37 11.28 2.28
C PHE A 18 6.17 9.99 2.27
N GLY A 19 7.37 10.03 1.71
CA GLY A 19 8.27 8.88 1.58
C GLY A 19 9.08 8.57 2.85
N ALA A 20 8.80 9.18 3.99
CA ALA A 20 9.53 8.96 5.23
C ALA A 20 8.95 7.81 6.06
N LYS A 21 9.82 7.18 6.87
CA LYS A 21 9.47 6.06 7.76
C LYS A 21 8.39 6.38 8.82
N GLY A 22 8.14 7.66 9.10
CA GLY A 22 7.16 8.12 10.09
C GLY A 22 5.82 8.53 9.50
N TRP A 23 5.69 8.59 8.18
CA TRP A 23 4.45 9.01 7.54
C TRP A 23 3.40 7.88 7.58
N ARG A 24 2.14 8.25 7.80
CA ARG A 24 0.98 7.36 7.69
C ARG A 24 -0.17 8.14 7.07
N PHE A 25 -1.05 7.45 6.34
CA PHE A 25 -2.30 8.08 5.91
C PHE A 25 -3.24 8.18 7.11
N ARG A 26 -3.69 9.39 7.40
CA ARG A 26 -4.67 9.69 8.43
C ARG A 26 -5.82 10.48 7.80
N PHE A 27 -7.04 10.12 8.20
CA PHE A 27 -8.25 10.82 7.80
C PHE A 27 -9.23 10.83 8.97
N GLY A 28 -9.78 11.99 9.33
CA GLY A 28 -10.72 12.11 10.45
C GLY A 28 -10.13 11.65 11.79
N LYS A 29 -8.84 11.94 12.03
CA LYS A 29 -8.04 11.48 13.19
C LYS A 29 -7.82 9.95 13.29
N ALA A 30 -8.20 9.17 12.29
CA ALA A 30 -7.94 7.74 12.25
C ALA A 30 -6.76 7.43 11.33
N ASP A 31 -5.81 6.63 11.81
CA ASP A 31 -4.75 6.06 10.99
C ASP A 31 -5.33 4.91 10.15
N PHE A 32 -4.94 4.83 8.88
CA PHE A 32 -5.38 3.78 7.97
C PHE A 32 -4.21 2.98 7.41
N PHE A 33 -4.40 1.66 7.35
CA PHE A 33 -3.67 0.81 6.43
C PHE A 33 -4.26 0.98 5.03
N VAL A 34 -3.41 1.40 4.09
CA VAL A 34 -3.80 1.61 2.69
C VAL A 34 -3.06 0.62 1.81
N THR A 35 -3.76 0.03 0.86
CA THR A 35 -3.16 -0.92 -0.08
C THR A 35 -3.94 -0.97 -1.38
N SER A 36 -3.25 -1.22 -2.50
CA SER A 36 -3.90 -1.26 -3.81
C SER A 36 -3.89 -2.66 -4.43
N PHE A 37 -4.84 -2.91 -5.33
CA PHE A 37 -4.87 -4.05 -6.24
C PHE A 37 -5.23 -3.56 -7.65
N ALA A 38 -4.61 -4.09 -8.70
CA ALA A 38 -4.90 -3.66 -10.06
C ALA A 38 -4.70 -4.78 -11.10
N PRO A 39 -5.36 -4.72 -12.27
CA PRO A 39 -5.20 -5.70 -13.35
C PRO A 39 -3.86 -5.59 -14.09
N CYS A 40 -3.18 -4.44 -13.98
CA CYS A 40 -1.88 -4.22 -14.62
C CYS A 40 -0.74 -5.03 -13.98
N TYR A 41 -0.95 -5.51 -12.75
CA TYR A 41 0.01 -6.42 -12.12
C TYR A 41 -0.01 -7.79 -12.81
N PRO A 42 1.10 -8.53 -12.85
CA PRO A 42 1.08 -9.93 -13.28
C PRO A 42 0.20 -10.77 -12.37
N SER A 43 -0.41 -11.85 -12.88
CA SER A 43 -1.26 -12.76 -12.07
C SER A 43 -0.54 -13.45 -10.90
N LYS A 44 0.81 -13.45 -10.94
CA LYS A 44 1.71 -13.91 -9.88
C LYS A 44 2.03 -12.82 -8.84
N SER A 45 1.52 -11.61 -8.99
CA SER A 45 1.69 -10.54 -7.99
C SER A 45 0.66 -10.69 -6.88
N SER A 46 1.07 -10.36 -5.65
CA SER A 46 0.13 -10.19 -4.52
C SER A 46 -0.85 -9.03 -4.73
N ARG A 47 -0.58 -8.14 -5.69
CA ARG A 47 -1.39 -6.96 -6.03
C ARG A 47 -2.34 -7.18 -7.20
N PHE A 48 -2.39 -8.37 -7.77
CA PHE A 48 -3.27 -8.64 -8.90
C PHE A 48 -4.76 -8.61 -8.51
N ALA A 49 -5.57 -7.88 -9.26
CA ALA A 49 -7.01 -7.85 -9.11
C ALA A 49 -7.66 -8.92 -10.01
N PHE A 50 -8.21 -9.97 -9.39
CA PHE A 50 -8.81 -11.11 -10.11
C PHE A 50 -10.16 -10.76 -10.72
N ASN A 51 -10.30 -10.99 -12.04
CA ASN A 51 -11.58 -11.03 -12.76
C ASN A 51 -12.43 -9.75 -12.68
N THR A 52 -11.83 -8.60 -12.36
CA THR A 52 -12.58 -7.35 -12.20
C THR A 52 -12.36 -6.36 -13.34
N GLY A 53 -11.22 -6.43 -14.03
CA GLY A 53 -10.77 -5.39 -14.96
C GLY A 53 -10.60 -4.00 -14.31
N ARG A 54 -10.67 -3.92 -12.98
CA ARG A 54 -10.70 -2.68 -12.19
C ARG A 54 -9.63 -2.68 -11.12
N ALA A 55 -9.11 -1.49 -10.82
CA ALA A 55 -8.24 -1.27 -9.68
C ALA A 55 -9.06 -0.99 -8.41
N PHE A 56 -8.51 -1.39 -7.27
CA PHE A 56 -9.09 -1.14 -5.95
C PHE A 56 -8.03 -0.52 -5.05
N VAL A 57 -8.43 0.48 -4.28
CA VAL A 57 -7.67 0.97 -3.13
C VAL A 57 -8.47 0.60 -1.89
N LEU A 58 -7.87 -0.22 -1.03
CA LEU A 58 -8.43 -0.59 0.24
C LEU A 58 -7.92 0.38 1.30
N LEU A 59 -8.85 1.03 2.00
CA LEU A 59 -8.59 1.82 3.19
C LEU A 59 -9.18 1.08 4.40
N GLN A 60 -8.31 0.61 5.30
CA GLN A 60 -8.73 -0.11 6.50
C GLN A 60 -8.20 0.62 7.74
N PRO A 61 -9.06 1.06 8.69
CA PRO A 61 -8.60 1.71 9.91
C PRO A 61 -7.64 0.82 10.70
N GLU A 62 -6.51 1.35 11.18
CA GLU A 62 -5.54 0.57 11.97
C GLU A 62 -6.19 0.01 13.26
N ALA A 63 -7.17 0.72 13.80
CA ALA A 63 -7.97 0.28 14.95
C ALA A 63 -8.66 -1.07 14.73
N SER A 64 -8.95 -1.45 13.47
CA SER A 64 -9.51 -2.77 13.17
C SER A 64 -8.51 -3.89 13.51
N PHE A 65 -7.21 -3.69 13.26
CA PHE A 65 -6.18 -4.68 13.59
C PHE A 65 -5.98 -4.82 15.10
N ALA A 66 -6.06 -3.72 15.84
CA ALA A 66 -5.94 -3.73 17.30
C ALA A 66 -7.03 -4.61 17.95
N ARG A 67 -8.26 -4.61 17.40
CA ARG A 67 -9.36 -5.46 17.88
C ARG A 67 -9.10 -6.95 17.73
N TYR A 68 -8.26 -7.35 16.77
CA TYR A 68 -7.93 -8.76 16.51
C TYR A 68 -6.64 -9.22 17.21
N ASN A 69 -6.09 -8.42 18.15
CA ASN A 69 -4.88 -8.72 18.91
C ASN A 69 -3.74 -9.27 18.02
N LEU A 70 -3.53 -8.62 16.87
CA LEU A 70 -2.48 -9.06 15.96
C LEU A 70 -1.11 -8.94 16.65
N PRO A 71 -0.25 -9.95 16.52
CA PRO A 71 1.09 -9.88 17.09
C PRO A 71 1.87 -8.72 16.46
N SER A 72 2.78 -8.16 17.26
CA SER A 72 3.73 -7.14 16.81
C SER A 72 4.41 -7.58 15.52
N ASP A 73 4.58 -6.64 14.60
CA ASP A 73 5.30 -6.95 13.36
C ASP A 73 6.74 -7.31 13.70
N ILE A 74 7.17 -8.46 13.21
CA ILE A 74 8.56 -8.86 13.20
C ILE A 74 8.94 -8.99 11.72
N GLY A 75 10.00 -8.30 11.30
CA GLY A 75 10.49 -8.32 9.91
C GLY A 75 10.99 -9.71 9.46
N ILE A 76 10.87 -10.71 10.33
CA ILE A 76 11.26 -12.10 10.12
C ILE A 76 9.99 -12.94 10.01
N THR A 77 9.97 -13.85 9.04
CA THR A 77 8.84 -14.76 8.82
C THR A 77 9.25 -16.18 9.15
N GLN A 78 8.45 -16.86 9.96
CA GLN A 78 8.65 -18.28 10.27
C GLN A 78 8.07 -19.14 9.14
N TRP A 79 8.84 -19.35 8.07
CA TRP A 79 8.36 -20.01 6.85
C TRP A 79 7.98 -21.48 7.06
N ASP A 80 8.77 -22.23 7.82
CA ASP A 80 8.57 -23.68 7.98
C ASP A 80 7.51 -24.01 9.03
N LYS A 81 7.33 -23.13 10.03
CA LYS A 81 6.41 -23.33 11.14
C LYS A 81 5.63 -22.04 11.47
N PRO A 82 4.75 -21.55 10.56
CA PRO A 82 4.10 -20.25 10.71
C PRO A 82 3.24 -20.18 11.98
N GLN A 83 3.65 -19.33 12.93
CA GLN A 83 2.94 -19.16 14.21
C GLN A 83 1.92 -18.03 14.15
N SER A 84 2.35 -16.86 13.66
CA SER A 84 1.52 -15.66 13.63
C SER A 84 0.54 -15.65 12.45
N VAL A 85 -0.53 -14.84 12.56
CA VAL A 85 -1.42 -14.56 11.42
C VAL A 85 -0.62 -13.99 10.24
N ARG A 86 0.38 -13.15 10.51
CA ARG A 86 1.28 -12.59 9.48
C ARG A 86 2.07 -13.69 8.76
N ASP A 87 2.68 -14.63 9.50
CA ASP A 87 3.40 -15.76 8.91
C ASP A 87 2.48 -16.61 8.04
N LYS A 88 1.29 -16.93 8.55
CA LYS A 88 0.29 -17.74 7.84
C LYS A 88 -0.13 -17.07 6.54
N THR A 89 -0.39 -15.76 6.56
CA THR A 89 -0.70 -14.98 5.35
C THR A 89 0.47 -15.01 4.37
N ARG A 90 1.70 -14.71 4.80
CA ARG A 90 2.89 -14.71 3.93
C ARG A 90 3.13 -16.08 3.30
N VAL A 91 3.00 -17.16 4.06
CA VAL A 91 3.10 -18.55 3.58
C VAL A 91 1.99 -18.86 2.57
N ALA A 92 0.75 -18.44 2.83
CA ALA A 92 -0.37 -18.66 1.90
C ALA A 92 -0.13 -17.98 0.55
N PHE A 93 0.31 -16.71 0.56
CA PHE A 93 0.70 -15.99 -0.64
C PHE A 93 1.84 -16.69 -1.40
N LYS A 94 2.90 -17.12 -0.69
CA LYS A 94 4.01 -17.88 -1.29
C LYS A 94 3.53 -19.18 -1.93
N LYS A 95 2.70 -19.96 -1.23
CA LYS A 95 2.13 -21.23 -1.72
C LYS A 95 1.23 -21.04 -2.94
N ALA A 96 0.52 -19.92 -3.02
CA ALA A 96 -0.29 -19.55 -4.18
C ALA A 96 0.54 -19.03 -5.37
N GLY A 97 1.87 -19.04 -5.29
CA GLY A 97 2.76 -18.50 -6.33
C GLY A 97 2.74 -16.97 -6.41
N ARG A 98 2.32 -16.30 -5.33
CA ARG A 98 2.18 -14.84 -5.23
C ARG A 98 2.97 -14.23 -4.07
N PRO A 99 4.27 -14.53 -3.95
CA PRO A 99 5.08 -13.92 -2.90
C PRO A 99 5.11 -12.40 -3.08
N TYR A 100 5.41 -11.70 -1.99
CA TYR A 100 5.62 -10.26 -2.00
C TYR A 100 6.83 -9.91 -1.14
N HIS A 101 7.44 -8.77 -1.42
CA HIS A 101 8.59 -8.31 -0.66
C HIS A 101 8.19 -7.98 0.78
N ILE A 102 8.92 -8.57 1.73
CA ILE A 102 8.77 -8.32 3.16
C ILE A 102 9.99 -7.49 3.60
N PRO A 103 9.77 -6.26 4.09
CA PRO A 103 10.86 -5.44 4.64
C PRO A 103 11.61 -6.17 5.76
N LYS A 104 12.94 -6.05 5.77
CA LYS A 104 13.80 -6.65 6.81
C LYS A 104 13.55 -6.08 8.21
N THR A 105 12.97 -4.89 8.29
CA THR A 105 12.67 -4.19 9.56
C THR A 105 11.25 -3.68 9.53
N THR A 106 10.68 -3.37 10.70
CA THR A 106 9.37 -2.71 10.82
C THR A 106 9.41 -1.20 10.60
N LYS A 107 10.61 -0.63 10.47
CA LYS A 107 10.84 0.81 10.25
C LYS A 107 11.10 1.07 8.77
N TYR A 108 10.04 1.00 7.98
CA TYR A 108 10.05 1.28 6.54
C TYR A 108 9.05 2.39 6.19
N PRO A 109 9.23 3.12 5.08
CA PRO A 109 8.26 4.10 4.61
C PRO A 109 6.96 3.42 4.15
N PRO A 110 5.81 3.66 4.81
CA PRO A 110 4.56 2.97 4.45
C PRO A 110 4.05 3.32 3.05
N ALA A 111 4.31 4.55 2.59
CA ALA A 111 3.90 5.01 1.27
C ALA A 111 4.43 4.11 0.14
N GLU A 112 5.65 3.59 0.25
CA GLU A 112 6.28 2.69 -0.73
C GLU A 112 5.53 1.35 -0.90
N HIS A 113 4.65 1.01 0.04
CA HIS A 113 3.93 -0.25 0.07
C HIS A 113 2.46 -0.13 -0.36
N ILE A 114 1.96 1.09 -0.58
CA ILE A 114 0.59 1.35 -1.04
C ILE A 114 0.46 0.90 -2.49
N VAL A 115 1.26 1.48 -3.39
CA VAL A 115 1.41 1.06 -4.79
C VAL A 115 2.75 0.35 -4.96
N LYS A 116 2.74 -0.90 -5.40
CA LYS A 116 3.97 -1.68 -5.63
C LYS A 116 4.48 -1.52 -7.07
N PRO A 117 5.80 -1.65 -7.31
CA PRO A 117 6.30 -1.87 -8.66
C PRO A 117 5.71 -3.16 -9.25
N ILE A 118 5.72 -3.28 -10.58
CA ILE A 118 5.33 -4.51 -11.29
C ILE A 118 6.19 -5.70 -10.80
N GLU A 119 7.48 -5.45 -10.59
CA GLU A 119 8.40 -6.40 -9.96
C GLU A 119 8.69 -5.99 -8.51
N ASP A 120 8.02 -6.64 -7.55
CA ASP A 120 8.17 -6.40 -6.10
C ASP A 120 9.37 -7.18 -5.53
N ASN A 121 10.58 -6.81 -5.96
CA ASN A 121 11.85 -7.41 -5.50
C ASN A 121 12.48 -6.69 -4.29
N GLY A 122 11.88 -5.59 -3.83
CA GLY A 122 12.38 -4.78 -2.72
C GLY A 122 13.50 -3.80 -3.07
N ILE A 123 13.84 -3.68 -4.36
CA ILE A 123 14.81 -2.69 -4.88
C ILE A 123 14.05 -1.52 -5.49
N ASN A 124 13.03 -1.82 -6.30
CA ASN A 124 12.25 -0.81 -7.01
C ASN A 124 11.13 -0.25 -6.13
N VAL A 125 10.86 1.05 -6.27
CA VAL A 125 9.80 1.77 -5.54
C VAL A 125 9.03 2.65 -6.51
N VAL A 126 7.70 2.61 -6.42
CA VAL A 126 6.83 3.54 -7.15
C VAL A 126 6.54 4.73 -6.25
N LYS A 127 7.07 5.90 -6.59
CA LYS A 127 6.83 7.15 -5.86
C LYS A 127 5.52 7.81 -6.31
N TRP A 128 4.41 7.12 -6.11
CA TRP A 128 3.07 7.52 -6.58
C TRP A 128 2.59 8.87 -6.01
N TRP A 129 3.19 9.34 -4.91
CA TRP A 129 2.93 10.63 -4.29
C TRP A 129 3.72 11.78 -4.93
N GLN A 130 4.59 11.50 -5.91
CA GLN A 130 5.30 12.52 -6.65
C GLN A 130 4.58 12.78 -7.97
N GLU A 131 4.32 14.04 -8.27
CA GLU A 131 3.87 14.44 -9.59
C GLU A 131 4.93 14.04 -10.62
N ILE A 132 4.49 13.32 -11.66
CA ILE A 132 5.32 13.08 -12.83
C ILE A 132 5.26 14.37 -13.65
N ARG A 133 6.29 15.20 -13.55
CA ARG A 133 6.46 16.33 -14.48
C ARG A 133 6.93 15.78 -15.82
N VAL A 134 5.99 15.57 -16.74
CA VAL A 134 6.30 15.19 -18.12
C VAL A 134 6.60 16.45 -18.91
N GLY A 135 7.84 16.95 -18.82
CA GLY A 135 8.30 18.11 -19.62
C GLY A 135 7.49 19.40 -19.40
N ALA A 136 7.93 20.50 -20.04
CA ALA A 136 7.08 21.67 -20.19
C ALA A 136 6.00 21.35 -21.23
N ASP A 137 4.75 21.72 -20.96
CA ASP A 137 3.59 21.71 -21.88
C ASP A 137 2.69 20.48 -22.01
N THR A 138 2.62 19.53 -21.06
CA THR A 138 1.42 18.68 -21.00
C THR A 138 1.02 18.24 -19.59
N THR A 139 0.08 18.97 -19.00
CA THR A 139 -0.74 18.47 -17.90
C THR A 139 -1.72 17.46 -18.47
N VAL A 140 -1.53 16.16 -18.21
CA VAL A 140 -2.55 15.15 -18.53
C VAL A 140 -3.58 15.18 -17.40
N THR A 141 -4.67 15.91 -17.61
CA THR A 141 -5.92 15.70 -16.85
C THR A 141 -6.46 14.33 -17.23
N LEU A 142 -6.66 13.46 -16.24
CA LEU A 142 -7.44 12.24 -16.40
C LEU A 142 -8.87 12.66 -16.72
N GLU A 143 -9.28 12.54 -17.99
CA GLU A 143 -10.66 12.81 -18.38
C GLU A 143 -11.60 11.87 -17.62
N GLU A 144 -12.61 12.46 -17.00
CA GLU A 144 -13.74 11.74 -16.42
C GLU A 144 -14.44 10.97 -17.55
N GLY A 145 -14.20 9.66 -17.58
CA GLY A 145 -14.93 8.75 -18.47
C GLY A 145 -16.41 8.75 -18.08
N GLY A 146 -17.20 9.46 -18.89
CA GLY A 146 -18.65 9.53 -18.80
C GLY A 146 -19.33 8.17 -18.92
N LEU A 147 -20.40 8.01 -18.14
CA LEU A 147 -21.54 7.16 -18.42
C LEU A 147 -22.67 8.03 -18.94
#